data_AF-A0A351IXS7-F1
#
_entry.id   AF-A0A351IXS7-F1
#
_cell.length_a   1.000
_cell.length_b   1.000
_cell.length_c   1.000
_cell.angle_alpha   90.00
_cell.angle_beta   90.00
_cell.angle_gamma   90.00
#
_symmetry.space_group_name_H-M   'P 1'
#
loop_
_entity.id
_entity.type
_entity.pdbx_description
1 polymer ?
#
loop_
_entity_poly.entity_id
_entity_poly.type
_entity_poly.pdbx_seq_one_letter_code
_entity_poly.pdbx_strand_id
1 'polypeptide(L)' 'RANTIGPGLFLQSDKIIGGCDGALSRGMQWQGMSLWTTLRHGPSMWIPSSWMPTLPGKIIFLQ' A
#
# COMPACT_ATOMS: atom_id res chain seq x y z
N ARG A 1 19.34 -10.18 2.86
CA ARG A 1 18.75 -9.14 3.75
C ARG A 1 18.42 -7.94 2.88
N ALA A 2 17.23 -7.35 3.02
CA ALA A 2 16.85 -6.15 2.28
C ALA A 2 16.92 -4.92 3.21
N ASN A 3 17.30 -3.77 2.67
CA ASN A 3 17.19 -2.48 3.36
C ASN A 3 15.87 -1.83 2.92
N THR A 4 14.96 -1.61 3.87
CA THR A 4 13.62 -1.05 3.61
C THR A 4 13.33 0.06 4.61
N ILE A 5 12.64 1.11 4.18
CA ILE A 5 12.13 2.14 5.09
C ILE A 5 10.94 1.60 5.87
N GLY A 6 11.04 1.60 7.21
CA GLY A 6 9.95 1.16 8.07
C GLY A 6 8.88 2.24 8.27
N PRO A 7 7.71 1.87 8.84
CA PRO A 7 6.65 2.81 9.19
C PRO A 7 7.11 3.99 10.06
N GLY A 8 8.05 3.76 10.98
CA GLY A 8 8.59 4.83 11.83
C GLY A 8 9.30 5.96 11.07
N LEU A 9 9.72 5.71 9.82
CA LEU A 9 10.32 6.73 8.96
C LEU A 9 9.33 7.22 7.90
N PHE A 10 8.68 6.34 7.14
CA PHE A 10 7.85 6.82 6.02
C PHE A 10 6.60 7.57 6.47
N LEU A 11 6.07 7.29 7.68
CA LEU A 11 4.91 8.01 8.21
C LEU A 11 5.20 9.46 8.62
N GLN A 12 6.46 9.89 8.55
CA GLN A 12 6.85 11.29 8.74
C GLN A 12 6.75 12.11 7.44
N SER A 13 6.37 11.49 6.32
CA SER A 13 6.21 12.19 5.04
C SER A 13 4.97 13.08 5.05
N ASP A 14 5.00 14.22 4.34
CA ASP A 14 3.83 15.10 4.23
C ASP A 14 2.68 14.49 3.43
N LYS A 15 3.01 13.62 2.46
CA LYS A 15 2.06 12.98 1.54
C LYS A 15 2.51 11.58 1.17
N ILE A 16 1.55 10.73 0.79
CA ILE A 16 1.80 9.39 0.29
C ILE A 16 1.28 9.22 -1.14
N ILE A 17 2.06 8.55 -1.97
CA ILE A 17 1.58 8.01 -3.25
C ILE A 17 1.84 6.50 -3.22
N GLY A 18 0.77 5.72 -3.35
CA GLY A 18 0.82 4.26 -3.43
C GLY A 18 0.19 3.76 -4.71
N GLY A 19 0.46 2.51 -5.07
CA GLY A 19 -0.22 1.89 -6.19
C GLY A 19 -0.05 0.38 -6.26
N CYS A 20 -0.98 -0.24 -6.97
CA CYS A 20 -0.97 -1.65 -7.28
C CYS A 20 -1.37 -1.82 -8.75
N ASP A 21 -0.62 -2.65 -9.48
CA ASP A 21 -0.71 -2.79 -10.92
C ASP A 21 -0.79 -4.27 -11.35
N GLY A 22 -1.76 -4.55 -12.22
CA GLY A 22 -1.96 -5.81 -12.94
C GLY A 22 -1.59 -5.78 -14.43
N ALA A 23 -1.26 -4.61 -15.01
CA ALA A 23 -1.13 -4.39 -16.44
C ALA A 23 -0.09 -5.27 -17.13
N LEU A 24 0.96 -5.68 -16.42
CA LEU A 24 2.00 -6.55 -16.98
C LEU A 24 1.60 -8.04 -17.06
N SER A 25 0.37 -8.41 -16.68
CA SER A 25 -0.19 -9.77 -16.73
C SER A 25 0.74 -10.85 -16.15
N ARG A 26 1.53 -10.49 -15.12
CA ARG A 26 2.50 -11.36 -14.45
C ARG A 26 1.86 -12.37 -13.47
N GLY A 27 0.56 -12.63 -13.60
CA GLY A 27 -0.18 -13.52 -12.71
C GLY A 27 -0.28 -13.01 -11.26
N MET A 28 -0.08 -11.72 -11.01
CA MET A 28 -0.22 -11.13 -9.67
C MET A 28 -1.70 -10.97 -9.30
N GLN A 29 -2.37 -12.07 -8.96
CA GLN A 29 -3.80 -12.08 -8.59
C GLN A 29 -4.12 -11.27 -7.34
N TRP A 30 -3.12 -10.96 -6.52
CA TRP A 30 -3.27 -10.34 -5.21
C TRP A 30 -3.57 -8.85 -5.26
N GLN A 31 -3.41 -8.16 -6.39
CA GLN A 31 -3.47 -6.68 -6.42
C GLN A 31 -4.84 -6.14 -5.99
N GLY A 32 -5.95 -6.71 -6.50
CA GLY A 32 -7.30 -6.30 -6.10
C GLY A 32 -7.60 -6.62 -4.64
N MET A 33 -7.16 -7.79 -4.17
CA MET A 33 -7.36 -8.22 -2.78
C MET A 33 -6.53 -7.37 -1.81
N SER A 34 -5.25 -7.14 -2.10
CA SER A 34 -4.37 -6.31 -1.29
C SER A 34 -4.88 -4.86 -1.24
N LEU A 35 -5.36 -4.31 -2.35
CA LEU A 35 -6.01 -2.99 -2.36
C LEU A 35 -7.26 -2.98 -1.46
N TRP A 36 -8.13 -3.99 -1.62
CA TRP A 36 -9.33 -4.11 -0.82
C TRP A 36 -9.02 -4.23 0.67
N THR A 37 -8.13 -5.13 1.08
CA THR A 37 -7.71 -5.30 2.47
C THR A 37 -7.08 -4.01 3.03
N THR A 38 -6.29 -3.28 2.23
CA THR A 38 -5.67 -2.02 2.63
C THR A 38 -6.69 -0.93 2.97
N LEU A 39 -7.77 -0.83 2.18
CA LEU A 39 -8.78 0.21 2.33
C LEU A 39 -9.94 -0.19 3.27
N ARG A 40 -10.17 -1.49 3.45
CA ARG A 40 -11.33 -2.02 4.20
C ARG A 40 -11.12 -2.00 5.71
N HIS A 41 -9.88 -2.03 6.17
CA HIS A 41 -9.50 -2.14 7.57
C HIS A 41 -8.75 -0.89 8.06
N GLY A 42 -8.80 -0.66 9.36
CA GLY A 42 -7.97 0.37 10.00
C GLY A 42 -6.47 -0.01 10.03
N PRO A 43 -5.60 0.92 10.49
CA PRO A 43 -4.18 0.68 10.64
C PRO A 43 -3.91 -0.54 11.52
N SER A 44 -3.19 -1.53 10.98
CA SER A 44 -2.91 -2.80 11.67
C SER A 44 -1.51 -3.28 11.34
N MET A 45 -0.78 -3.80 12.33
CA MET A 45 0.53 -4.43 12.09
C MET A 45 0.41 -5.70 11.24
N TRP A 46 -0.76 -6.33 11.21
CA TRP A 46 -1.05 -7.52 10.39
C TRP A 46 -1.42 -7.16 8.94
N ILE A 47 -1.67 -5.87 8.67
CA ILE A 47 -1.96 -5.34 7.33
C ILE A 47 -1.07 -4.09 7.13
N PRO A 48 0.25 -4.24 6.91
CA PRO A 48 1.17 -3.11 6.92
C PRO A 48 0.82 -1.99 5.93
N SER A 49 0.20 -2.33 4.79
CA SER A 49 -0.27 -1.37 3.80
C SER A 49 -1.40 -0.47 4.31
N SER A 50 -2.19 -0.88 5.31
CA SER A 50 -3.29 -0.06 5.86
C SER A 50 -2.82 1.17 6.64
N TRP A 51 -1.51 1.31 6.86
CA TRP A 51 -0.91 2.55 7.34
C TRP A 51 -0.72 3.60 6.22
N MET A 52 -0.69 3.21 4.94
CA MET A 52 -0.53 4.16 3.83
C MET A 52 -1.72 5.14 3.68
N PRO A 53 -2.99 4.70 3.80
CA PRO A 53 -4.14 5.60 3.69
C PRO A 53 -4.33 6.57 4.87
N THR A 54 -3.49 6.52 5.93
CA THR A 54 -3.63 7.43 7.08
C THR A 54 -3.08 8.82 6.82
N LEU A 55 -2.29 9.01 5.75
CA LEU A 55 -1.77 10.32 5.34
C LEU A 55 -2.46 10.79 4.05
N PRO A 56 -2.54 12.11 3.81
CA PRO A 56 -3.11 12.64 2.58
C PRO A 56 -2.29 12.17 1.37
N GLY A 57 -2.97 11.76 0.29
CA GLY A 57 -2.28 11.08 -0.78
C GLY A 57 -3.12 10.67 -1.97
N LYS A 58 -2.52 9.82 -2.81
CA LYS A 58 -3.16 9.18 -3.97
C LYS A 58 -2.83 7.68 -3.97
N ILE A 59 -3.83 6.87 -4.29
CA ILE A 59 -3.67 5.43 -4.54
C ILE A 59 -4.03 5.20 -6.00
N ILE A 60 -3.09 4.62 -6.76
CA ILE A 60 -3.24 4.32 -8.18
C ILE A 60 -3.51 2.82 -8.32
N PHE A 61 -4.65 2.46 -8.89
CA PHE A 61 -4.97 1.09 -9.25
C PHE A 61 -4.95 0.97 -10.77
N LEU A 62 -4.12 0.09 -11.28
CA LEU A 62 -4.02 -0.24 -12.70
C LEU A 62 -4.29 -1.74 -12.85
N GLN A 63 -5.17 -2.11 -13.77
CA GLN A 63 -5.62 -3.49 -13.98
C GLN A 63 -5.23 -3.96 -15.38
#